data_AF-A0A9E0E5S4-F1
#
_entry.id   AF-A0A9E0E5S4-F1
#
_cell.length_a   1.000
_cell.length_b   1.000
_cell.length_c   1.000
_cell.angle_alpha   90.00
_cell.angle_beta   90.00
_cell.angle_gamma   90.00
#
_symmetry.space_group_name_H-M   'P 1'
#
loop_
_entity.id
_entity.type
_entity.pdbx_description
1 polymer ?
#
loop_
_entity_poly.entity_id
_entity_poly.type
_entity_poly.pdbx_seq_one_letter_code
_entity_poly.pdbx_strand_id
1 'polypeptide(L)'
;MTLLIAVFAAVITTIIWYTNDKRSQLKLGTLALMYWGASLMWMVDAVVEYIELGAEYFTPASSDMLNDAFLGLSVVAFGLIIWIVILMVKDPLGVVRKTVLNK
;
A
#
# COMPACT_ATOMS: atom_id res chain seq x y z
N MET A 1 -14.29 2.81 1.07
CA MET A 1 -13.49 1.76 1.79
C MET A 1 -12.02 1.71 1.39
N THR A 2 -11.69 2.13 0.17
CA THR A 2 -10.33 2.28 -0.36
C THR A 2 -9.38 3.01 0.60
N LEU A 3 -9.75 4.21 1.07
CA LEU A 3 -8.95 5.05 1.96
C LEU A 3 -8.52 4.30 3.22
N LEU A 4 -9.46 3.64 3.91
CA LEU A 4 -9.19 2.94 5.16
C LEU A 4 -8.17 1.82 4.96
N ILE A 5 -8.31 1.05 3.87
CA ILE A 5 -7.39 -0.03 3.52
C ILE A 5 -5.99 0.51 3.21
N ALA A 6 -5.88 1.59 2.41
CA ALA A 6 -4.58 2.21 2.12
C ALA A 6 -3.90 2.75 3.38
N VAL A 7 -4.65 3.41 4.27
CA VAL A 7 -4.10 3.94 5.53
C VAL A 7 -3.58 2.81 6.41
N PHE A 8 -4.33 1.72 6.56
CA PHE A 8 -3.82 0.56 7.31
C PHE A 8 -2.56 -0.03 6.68
N ALA A 9 -2.52 -0.17 5.36
CA ALA A 9 -1.32 -0.64 4.66
C ALA A 9 -0.13 0.32 4.86
N ALA A 10 -0.35 1.64 4.79
CA ALA A 10 0.67 2.66 5.03
C ALA A 10 1.20 2.61 6.47
N VAL A 11 0.31 2.50 7.46
CA VAL A 11 0.67 2.41 8.88
C VAL A 11 1.45 1.12 9.16
N ILE A 12 0.96 -0.04 8.71
CA ILE A 12 1.63 -1.33 8.91
C ILE A 12 3.02 -1.30 8.28
N THR A 13 3.14 -0.85 7.03
CA THR A 13 4.45 -0.77 6.36
C THR A 13 5.39 0.24 7.01
N THR A 14 4.87 1.34 7.56
CA THR A 14 5.67 2.30 8.34
C THR A 14 6.16 1.68 9.65
N ILE A 15 5.33 0.91 10.35
CA ILE A 15 5.74 0.17 11.56
C ILE A 15 6.85 -0.82 11.22
N ILE A 16 6.69 -1.61 10.15
CA ILE A 16 7.71 -2.56 9.71
C ILE A 16 8.99 -1.82 9.28
N TRP A 17 8.87 -0.68 8.61
CA TRP A 17 10.03 0.16 8.26
C TRP A 17 10.74 0.70 9.51
N TYR A 18 9.99 1.12 10.53
CA TYR A 18 10.53 1.68 11.77
C TYR A 18 11.25 0.63 12.62
N THR A 19 10.73 -0.60 12.69
CA THR A 19 11.27 -1.67 13.55
C THR A 19 12.34 -2.53 12.88
N ASN A 20 12.58 -2.40 11.57
CA ASN A 20 13.50 -3.26 10.82
C ASN A 20 14.88 -2.62 10.59
N ASP A 21 15.93 -3.26 11.09
CA ASP A 21 17.32 -2.81 10.93
C ASP A 21 17.79 -2.77 9.46
N LYS A 22 17.23 -3.64 8.61
CA LYS A 22 17.54 -3.72 7.18
C LYS A 22 16.59 -2.89 6.32
N ARG A 23 15.84 -1.95 6.89
CA ARG A 23 14.82 -1.14 6.19
C ARG A 23 15.27 -0.50 4.88
N SER A 24 16.52 -0.01 4.81
CA SER A 24 17.09 0.61 3.60
C SER A 24 17.46 -0.41 2.52
N GLN A 25 17.93 -1.59 2.93
CA GLN A 25 18.25 -2.70 2.03
C GLN A 25 16.95 -3.25 1.44
N LEU A 26 15.95 -3.50 2.29
CA LEU A 26 14.64 -4.01 1.92
C LEU A 26 13.73 -2.96 1.24
N LYS A 27 14.22 -1.73 0.98
CA LYS A 27 13.45 -0.67 0.32
C LYS A 27 12.06 -0.42 0.93
N LEU A 28 11.91 -0.65 2.23
CA LEU A 28 10.64 -0.52 2.94
C LEU A 28 10.13 0.92 2.91
N GLY A 29 11.03 1.91 2.83
CA GLY A 29 10.65 3.31 2.66
C GLY A 29 9.94 3.59 1.34
N THR A 30 10.34 2.92 0.25
CA THR A 30 9.63 3.03 -1.03
C THR A 30 8.22 2.46 -0.94
N LEU A 31 8.07 1.30 -0.28
CA LEU A 31 6.76 0.69 -0.07
C LEU A 31 5.85 1.56 0.81
N ALA A 32 6.37 2.10 1.91
CA ALA A 32 5.61 3.01 2.77
C ALA A 32 5.17 4.28 2.02
N LEU A 33 6.06 4.89 1.22
CA LEU A 33 5.73 6.07 0.43
C LEU A 33 4.65 5.79 -0.62
N MET A 34 4.63 4.62 -1.25
CA MET A 34 3.56 4.24 -2.19
C MET A 34 2.19 4.23 -1.49
N TYR A 35 2.09 3.61 -0.32
CA TYR A 35 0.82 3.54 0.41
C TYR A 35 0.41 4.86 1.05
N TRP A 36 1.35 5.67 1.54
CA TRP A 36 1.05 7.04 1.97
C TRP A 36 0.57 7.90 0.80
N GLY A 37 1.18 7.78 -0.38
CA GLY A 37 0.73 8.48 -1.58
C GLY A 37 -0.71 8.11 -1.97
N ALA A 38 -1.04 6.82 -1.99
CA ALA A 38 -2.40 6.34 -2.23
C ALA A 38 -3.39 6.84 -1.15
N SER A 39 -2.96 6.82 0.13
CA SER A 39 -3.79 7.31 1.24
C SER A 39 -4.09 8.80 1.11
N LEU A 40 -3.10 9.62 0.74
CA LEU A 40 -3.29 11.06 0.53
C LEU A 40 -4.22 11.35 -0.64
N MET A 41 -4.08 10.63 -1.75
CA MET A 41 -4.99 10.75 -2.90
C MET A 41 -6.44 10.46 -2.49
N TRP A 42 -6.68 9.28 -1.89
CA TRP A 42 -8.03 8.89 -1.48
C TRP A 42 -8.58 9.71 -0.31
N MET A 43 -7.73 10.38 0.46
CA MET A 43 -8.17 11.33 1.48
C MET A 43 -8.80 12.56 0.83
N VAL A 44 -8.23 13.06 -0.28
CA VAL A 44 -8.82 14.17 -1.03
C VAL A 44 -10.17 13.76 -1.61
N ASP A 45 -10.26 12.56 -2.20
CA ASP A 45 -11.52 12.02 -2.73
C ASP A 45 -12.58 11.95 -1.62
N ALA A 46 -12.24 11.41 -0.45
CA ALA A 46 -13.15 11.32 0.69
C ALA A 46 -13.64 12.68 1.20
N VAL A 47 -12.77 13.70 1.20
CA VAL A 47 -13.16 15.07 1.61
C VAL A 47 -14.13 15.68 0.59
N VAL A 48 -13.86 15.51 -0.71
CA VAL A 48 -14.72 16.05 -1.77
C VAL A 48 -16.09 15.35 -1.75
N GLU A 49 -16.12 14.02 -1.67
CA GLU A 49 -17.38 13.25 -1.56
C GLU A 49 -18.19 13.64 -0.33
N TYR A 50 -17.54 13.87 0.82
CA TYR A 50 -18.24 14.35 2.02
C TYR A 50 -18.83 15.76 1.84
N ILE A 51 -18.16 16.66 1.11
CA ILE A 51 -18.70 18.01 0.83
C ILE A 51 -19.96 17.91 -0.04
N GLU A 52 -20.01 16.97 -0.97
CA GLU A 52 -21.13 16.79 -1.90
C GLU A 52 -22.32 16.03 -1.27
N LEU A 53 -22.04 14.95 -0.54
CA LEU A 53 -23.06 14.04 0.01
C LEU A 53 -23.41 14.33 1.47
N GLY A 54 -22.57 15.08 2.19
CA GLY A 54 -22.73 15.33 3.61
C GLY A 54 -22.77 14.04 4.43
N ALA A 55 -23.81 13.87 5.25
CA ALA A 55 -23.95 12.71 6.11
C ALA A 55 -24.16 11.39 5.35
N GLU A 56 -24.68 11.43 4.11
CA GLU A 56 -24.93 10.24 3.29
C GLU A 56 -23.63 9.51 2.91
N TYR A 57 -22.49 10.21 2.94
CA TYR A 57 -21.16 9.64 2.78
C TYR A 57 -20.89 8.45 3.71
N PHE A 58 -21.43 8.49 4.94
CA PHE A 58 -21.25 7.43 5.93
C PHE A 58 -22.24 6.27 5.79
N THR A 59 -23.20 6.37 4.87
CA THR A 59 -24.20 5.34 4.59
C THR A 59 -24.19 4.94 3.11
N PRO A 60 -23.05 4.51 2.55
CA PRO A 60 -22.98 4.10 1.15
C PRO A 60 -23.76 2.81 0.91
N ALA A 61 -24.17 2.58 -0.33
CA ALA A 61 -24.75 1.30 -0.71
C ALA A 61 -23.73 0.16 -0.55
N SER A 62 -24.19 -1.02 -0.17
CA SER A 62 -23.32 -2.19 0.06
C SER A 62 -22.51 -2.57 -1.19
N SER A 63 -23.06 -2.40 -2.39
CA SER A 63 -22.35 -2.66 -3.66
C SER A 63 -21.14 -1.76 -3.83
N ASP A 64 -21.30 -0.48 -3.52
CA ASP A 64 -20.27 0.54 -3.73
C ASP A 64 -19.17 0.35 -2.69
N MET A 65 -19.57 0.08 -1.44
CA MET A 65 -18.65 -0.27 -0.37
C MET A 65 -17.78 -1.51 -0.70
N LEU A 66 -18.39 -2.54 -1.31
CA LEU A 66 -17.68 -3.76 -1.73
C LEU A 66 -16.72 -3.50 -2.89
N ASN A 67 -17.15 -2.72 -3.88
CA ASN A 67 -16.32 -2.37 -5.03
C ASN A 67 -15.10 -1.54 -4.60
N ASP A 68 -15.31 -0.56 -3.71
CA ASP A 68 -14.25 0.20 -3.08
C ASP A 68 -13.28 -0.68 -2.30
N ALA A 69 -13.79 -1.63 -1.52
CA ALA A 69 -12.94 -2.53 -0.76
C ALA A 69 -12.08 -3.39 -1.70
N PHE A 70 -12.66 -3.88 -2.80
CA PHE A 70 -11.94 -4.63 -3.81
C PHE A 70 -10.84 -3.80 -4.49
N LEU A 71 -11.14 -2.53 -4.82
CA LEU A 71 -10.15 -1.60 -5.36
C LEU A 71 -9.03 -1.33 -4.35
N GLY A 72 -9.38 -1.09 -3.09
CA GLY A 72 -8.43 -0.91 -1.98
C GLY A 72 -7.45 -2.07 -1.84
N LEU A 73 -7.98 -3.30 -1.81
CA LEU A 73 -7.18 -4.53 -1.73
C LEU A 73 -6.30 -4.73 -2.98
N SER A 74 -6.83 -4.39 -4.16
CA SER A 74 -6.10 -4.50 -5.42
C SER A 74 -4.89 -3.57 -5.46
N VAL A 75 -5.02 -2.33 -4.97
CA VAL A 75 -3.89 -1.38 -4.86
C VAL A 75 -2.85 -1.86 -3.86
N VAL A 76 -3.26 -2.44 -2.73
CA VAL A 76 -2.33 -3.05 -1.76
C VAL A 76 -1.58 -4.22 -2.41
N ALA A 77 -2.28 -5.12 -3.09
CA ALA A 77 -1.63 -6.24 -3.77
C ALA A 77 -0.62 -5.74 -4.83
N PHE A 78 -1.00 -4.73 -5.61
CA PHE A 78 -0.14 -4.17 -6.64
C PHE A 78 1.10 -3.47 -6.07
N GLY A 79 0.96 -2.71 -4.99
CA GLY A 79 2.09 -2.08 -4.29
C GLY A 79 3.09 -3.11 -3.76
N LEU A 80 2.61 -4.22 -3.19
CA LEU A 80 3.45 -5.34 -2.77
C LEU A 80 4.17 -5.99 -3.94
N ILE A 81 3.48 -6.22 -5.07
CA ILE A 81 4.09 -6.80 -6.28
C ILE A 81 5.22 -5.91 -6.79
N ILE A 82 5.00 -4.60 -6.92
CA ILE A 82 6.03 -3.65 -7.34
C ILE A 82 7.24 -3.73 -6.40
N TRP A 83 7.00 -3.74 -5.09
CA TRP A 83 8.06 -3.84 -4.10
C TRP A 83 8.84 -5.16 -4.20
N ILE A 84 8.16 -6.30 -4.39
CA ILE A 84 8.81 -7.60 -4.62
C ILE A 84 9.69 -7.55 -5.87
N VAL A 85 9.19 -7.00 -6.98
CA VAL A 85 9.97 -6.85 -8.22
C VAL A 85 11.23 -5.99 -7.96
N ILE A 86 11.11 -4.89 -7.22
CA ILE A 86 12.26 -4.05 -6.84
C ILE A 86 13.29 -4.86 -6.03
N LEU A 87 12.84 -5.68 -5.08
CA LEU A 87 13.72 -6.54 -4.30
C LEU A 87 14.42 -7.59 -5.14
N MET A 88 13.70 -8.25 -6.06
CA MET A 88 14.27 -9.28 -6.93
C MET A 88 15.30 -8.71 -7.90
N VAL A 89 15.04 -7.52 -8.46
CA VAL A 89 15.95 -6.86 -9.41
C VAL A 89 17.20 -6.33 -8.72
N LYS A 90 17.04 -5.64 -7.57
CA LYS A 90 18.18 -5.06 -6.85
C LYS A 90 18.96 -6.10 -6.04
N ASP A 91 18.32 -7.22 -5.71
CA ASP A 91 18.82 -8.33 -4.91
C ASP A 91 19.76 -7.89 -3.77
N PRO A 92 19.30 -7.00 -2.87
CA PRO A 92 20.16 -6.36 -1.86
C PRO A 92 20.76 -7.37 -0.86
N LEU A 93 20.17 -8.56 -0.74
CA LEU A 93 20.62 -9.63 0.13
C LEU A 93 21.36 -10.75 -0.64
N GLY A 94 21.48 -10.64 -1.97
CA GLY A 94 22.11 -11.65 -2.81
C GLY A 94 21.38 -12.99 -2.83
N VAL A 95 20.12 -13.05 -2.39
CA VAL A 95 19.37 -14.30 -2.24
C VAL A 95 19.07 -14.87 -3.63
N VAL A 96 18.60 -14.03 -4.55
CA VAL A 96 18.26 -14.48 -5.91
C VAL A 96 19.51 -14.97 -6.63
N ARG A 97 20.60 -14.21 -6.56
CA ARG A 97 21.87 -14.59 -7.19
C ARG A 97 22.45 -15.87 -6.62
N LYS A 98 22.43 -16.06 -5.30
CA LYS A 98 22.90 -17.30 -4.65
C LYS A 98 22.10 -18.51 -5.11
N THR A 99 20.78 -18.40 -5.13
CA THR A 99 19.89 -19.50 -5.52
C THR A 99 19.98 -19.84 -7.01
N VAL A 100 20.09 -18.84 -7.90
CA VAL A 100 20.11 -19.06 -9.35
C VAL A 100 21.50 -19.46 -9.86
N LEU A 101 22.58 -18.87 -9.32
CA LEU A 101 23.95 -19.11 -9.80
C LEU A 101 24.65 -20.28 -9.11
N ASN A 102 24.00 -20.93 -8.12
CA ASN A 102 24.47 -22.13 -7.44
C ASN A 102 25.96 -22.05 -7.01
N LYS A 103 26.34 -20.92 -6.41
CA LYS A 103 27.64 -20.66 -5.79
C LYS A 103 27.47 -20.30 -4.32
#